data_AF-A0A1G0QZN2-F1
#
_entry.id   AF-A0A1G0QZN2-F1
#
_cell.length_a   1.000
_cell.length_b   1.000
_cell.length_c   1.000
_cell.angle_alpha   90.00
_cell.angle_beta   90.00
_cell.angle_gamma   90.00
#
_symmetry.space_group_name_H-M   'P 1'
#
loop_
_entity.id
_entity.type
_entity.pdbx_description
1 polymer ?
#
loop_
_entity_poly.entity_id
_entity_poly.type
_entity_poly.pdbx_seq_one_letter_code
_entity_poly.pdbx_strand_id
1 'polypeptide(L)'
;MQSDILNKSEETQKRGLKFFLLFIAYLLLYFLFFLPASDRIIAYAVVYISTSLAFIFLSRYLLITHIPVNYFYFLIVVAIILRTGTLFIQPTGSDDYYRYLWDGKVIANGINPYQYAPSDNELLSLHSESLPKSVSFSNIKTIYPPLSLFIFYLAYIIGGESFLGIKILLLLFELFTFLGLYFILKEKKLPAKNIFLYALAPLPVFQFFFDAHIDGIGLTLLIFSIYFYLSNKKNFSLIFIGLSICVKPVGLVLLPILFIVEKGIKAKIKTILIPLIVCLLLYLPFIFSVNVFEALTSFTVNWTFNGFIFEIINAFLDDNQKSRLICGILFILVFIPVIFSRKDFLNKIYLSVFLLLIFSPVVHPWYVTWLAVLLPFIPRWSGILYTNLACLTIFTVVNYQLYGIWKDYPVVLIIEYVPLIILFFYELFSAKNSTVVQNSETG
;
A
#
# COMPACT_ATOMS: atom_id res chain seq x y z
N MET A 1 -4.16 47.37 6.71
CA MET A 1 -4.14 46.51 7.91
C MET A 1 -5.50 45.89 8.21
N GLN A 2 -6.56 46.66 8.48
CA GLN A 2 -7.90 46.11 8.77
C GLN A 2 -8.55 45.45 7.52
N SER A 3 -8.36 46.06 6.34
CA SER A 3 -8.73 45.51 5.02
C SER A 3 -8.01 44.20 4.71
N ASP A 4 -6.71 44.11 5.02
CA ASP A 4 -5.89 42.92 4.75
C ASP A 4 -6.27 41.74 5.65
N ILE A 5 -6.69 42.02 6.89
CA ILE A 5 -7.19 41.02 7.84
C ILE A 5 -8.56 40.48 7.38
N LEU A 6 -9.47 41.37 6.94
CA LEU A 6 -10.77 40.99 6.40
C LEU A 6 -10.62 40.14 5.13
N ASN A 7 -9.74 40.54 4.20
CA ASN A 7 -9.47 39.79 2.98
C ASN A 7 -8.90 38.39 3.25
N LYS A 8 -7.96 38.25 4.20
CA LYS A 8 -7.40 36.94 4.60
C LYS A 8 -8.44 36.04 5.29
N SER A 9 -9.33 36.64 6.09
CA SER A 9 -10.44 35.92 6.73
C SER A 9 -11.42 35.37 5.69
N GLU A 10 -11.84 36.21 4.73
CA GLU A 10 -12.72 35.79 3.63
C GLU A 10 -12.09 34.69 2.77
N GLU A 11 -10.81 34.80 2.43
CA GLU A 11 -10.13 33.79 1.62
C GLU A 11 -10.06 32.44 2.33
N THR A 12 -9.80 32.45 3.64
CA THR A 12 -9.79 31.25 4.49
C THR A 12 -11.17 30.61 4.53
N GLN A 13 -12.23 31.41 4.68
CA GLN A 13 -13.61 30.94 4.67
C GLN A 13 -14.00 30.34 3.30
N LYS A 14 -13.61 30.98 2.20
CA LYS A 14 -13.83 30.49 0.82
C LYS A 14 -13.12 29.14 0.60
N ARG A 15 -11.88 28.97 1.08
CA ARG A 15 -11.14 27.70 1.01
C ARG A 15 -11.83 26.59 1.82
N GLY A 16 -12.30 26.91 3.02
CA GLY A 16 -13.07 25.99 3.87
C GLY A 16 -14.36 25.50 3.22
N LEU A 17 -15.16 26.41 2.67
CA LEU A 17 -16.39 26.07 1.96
C LEU A 17 -16.13 25.19 0.73
N LYS A 18 -15.10 25.52 -0.07
CA LYS A 18 -14.71 24.70 -1.23
C LYS A 18 -14.28 23.29 -0.83
N PHE A 19 -13.49 23.15 0.24
CA PHE A 19 -13.12 21.84 0.78
C PHE A 19 -14.36 21.04 1.16
N PHE A 20 -15.29 21.64 1.91
CA PHE A 20 -16.51 20.98 2.37
C PHE A 20 -17.41 20.53 1.21
N LEU A 21 -17.61 21.37 0.20
CA LEU A 21 -18.40 21.04 -0.99
C LEU A 21 -17.77 19.89 -1.80
N LEU A 22 -16.45 19.95 -2.02
CA LEU A 22 -15.72 18.87 -2.68
C LEU A 22 -15.76 17.58 -1.87
N PHE A 23 -15.70 17.66 -0.54
CA PHE A 23 -15.81 16.52 0.35
C PHE A 23 -17.20 15.87 0.27
N ILE A 24 -18.28 16.65 0.25
CA ILE A 24 -19.64 16.11 0.04
C ILE A 24 -19.74 15.43 -1.33
N ALA A 25 -19.30 16.09 -2.40
CA ALA A 25 -19.30 15.50 -3.74
C ALA A 25 -18.50 14.19 -3.78
N TYR A 26 -17.33 14.17 -3.14
CA TYR A 26 -16.49 12.98 -2.99
C TYR A 26 -17.23 11.83 -2.28
N LEU A 27 -17.96 12.11 -1.19
CA LEU A 27 -18.76 11.08 -0.52
C LEU A 27 -19.93 10.60 -1.37
N LEU A 28 -20.61 11.49 -2.10
CA LEU A 28 -21.72 11.15 -2.99
C LEU A 28 -21.29 10.16 -4.09
N LEU A 29 -20.04 10.21 -4.55
CA LEU A 29 -19.52 9.27 -5.54
C LEU A 29 -19.51 7.82 -5.04
N TYR A 30 -19.27 7.57 -3.74
CA TYR A 30 -19.35 6.21 -3.18
C TYR A 30 -20.75 5.62 -3.28
N PHE A 31 -21.80 6.44 -3.24
CA PHE A 31 -23.18 5.95 -3.37
C PHE A 31 -23.49 5.42 -4.76
N LEU A 32 -22.71 5.80 -5.79
CA LEU A 32 -22.85 5.24 -7.14
C LEU A 32 -22.63 3.72 -7.16
N PHE A 33 -21.91 3.16 -6.18
CA PHE A 33 -21.71 1.71 -6.06
C PHE A 33 -23.01 0.95 -5.79
N PHE A 34 -23.98 1.59 -5.12
CA PHE A 34 -25.26 0.98 -4.74
C PHE A 34 -26.37 1.20 -5.78
N LEU A 35 -26.09 1.96 -6.85
CA LEU A 35 -27.04 2.12 -7.94
C LEU A 35 -27.13 0.83 -8.77
N PRO A 36 -28.29 0.54 -9.37
CA PRO A 36 -28.42 -0.59 -10.28
C PRO A 36 -27.41 -0.48 -11.43
N ALA A 37 -26.61 -1.54 -11.62
CA ALA A 37 -25.66 -1.66 -12.72
C ALA A 37 -25.79 -3.06 -13.34
N SER A 38 -25.48 -3.19 -14.63
CA SER A 38 -25.48 -4.49 -15.31
C SER A 38 -24.49 -5.45 -14.66
N ASP A 39 -23.30 -4.93 -14.33
CA ASP A 39 -22.19 -5.69 -13.78
C ASP A 39 -21.59 -4.94 -12.60
N ARG A 40 -21.43 -5.66 -11.47
CA ARG A 40 -20.89 -5.09 -10.24
C ARG A 40 -19.46 -4.57 -10.41
N ILE A 41 -18.66 -5.21 -11.27
CA ILE A 41 -17.29 -4.76 -11.57
C ILE A 41 -17.25 -3.42 -12.31
N ILE A 42 -18.27 -3.11 -13.13
CA ILE A 42 -18.39 -1.81 -13.81
C ILE A 42 -18.70 -0.73 -12.76
N ALA A 43 -19.66 -0.99 -11.86
CA ALA A 43 -19.97 -0.07 -10.76
C ALA A 43 -18.73 0.18 -9.87
N TYR A 44 -18.00 -0.88 -9.52
CA TYR A 44 -16.73 -0.78 -8.80
C TYR A 44 -15.75 0.13 -9.53
N ALA A 45 -15.52 -0.09 -10.83
CA ALA A 45 -14.55 0.68 -11.61
C ALA A 45 -14.93 2.16 -11.72
N VAL A 46 -16.20 2.46 -11.99
CA VAL A 46 -16.71 3.83 -12.07
C VAL A 46 -16.52 4.57 -10.75
N VAL A 47 -16.88 3.94 -9.62
CA VAL A 47 -16.73 4.56 -8.30
C VAL A 47 -15.24 4.74 -7.97
N TYR A 48 -14.42 3.73 -8.24
CA TYR A 48 -13.00 3.79 -7.92
C TYR A 48 -12.26 4.89 -8.70
N ILE A 49 -12.51 4.99 -10.00
CA ILE A 49 -11.92 6.03 -10.85
C ILE A 49 -12.44 7.41 -10.46
N SER A 50 -13.77 7.57 -10.33
CA SER A 50 -14.36 8.88 -10.03
C SER A 50 -13.94 9.41 -8.66
N THR A 51 -13.94 8.56 -7.63
CA THR A 51 -13.46 8.94 -6.29
C THR A 51 -11.97 9.27 -6.29
N SER A 52 -11.13 8.55 -7.04
CA SER A 52 -9.69 8.83 -7.15
C SER A 52 -9.43 10.18 -7.84
N LEU A 53 -10.15 10.50 -8.91
CA LEU A 53 -10.05 11.80 -9.56
C LEU A 53 -10.50 12.94 -8.63
N ALA A 54 -11.65 12.77 -7.96
CA ALA A 54 -12.14 13.74 -6.98
C ALA A 54 -11.16 13.94 -5.81
N PHE A 55 -10.48 12.87 -5.38
CA PHE A 55 -9.55 12.91 -4.26
C PHE A 55 -8.27 13.72 -4.55
N ILE A 56 -7.82 13.79 -5.82
CA ILE A 56 -6.70 14.66 -6.23
C ILE A 56 -7.06 16.13 -5.93
N PHE A 57 -8.26 16.58 -6.30
CA PHE A 57 -8.73 17.93 -6.02
C PHE A 57 -8.98 18.15 -4.53
N LEU A 58 -9.58 17.18 -3.84
CA LEU A 58 -9.80 17.23 -2.40
C LEU A 58 -8.48 17.39 -1.64
N SER A 59 -7.43 16.67 -2.05
CA SER A 59 -6.08 16.75 -1.46
C SER A 59 -5.48 18.15 -1.55
N ARG A 60 -5.74 18.89 -2.65
CA ARG A 60 -5.30 20.29 -2.80
C ARG A 60 -5.88 21.16 -1.71
N TYR A 61 -7.20 21.09 -1.54
CA TYR A 61 -7.90 21.90 -0.56
C TYR A 61 -7.61 21.43 0.86
N LEU A 62 -7.44 20.14 1.10
CA LEU A 62 -7.01 19.60 2.40
C LEU A 62 -5.69 20.24 2.84
N LEU A 63 -4.71 20.34 1.95
CA LEU A 63 -3.37 20.86 2.26
C LEU A 63 -3.37 22.36 2.55
N ILE A 64 -4.19 23.16 1.85
CA ILE A 64 -4.19 24.64 1.99
C ILE A 64 -5.25 25.18 2.96
N THR A 65 -6.18 24.34 3.43
CA THR A 65 -7.27 24.74 4.33
C THR A 65 -6.98 24.40 5.78
N HIS A 66 -7.30 25.29 6.71
CA HIS A 66 -7.28 24.97 8.13
C HIS A 66 -8.51 24.13 8.48
N ILE A 67 -8.30 22.98 9.15
CA ILE A 67 -9.37 22.08 9.57
C ILE A 67 -9.59 22.28 11.07
N PRO A 68 -10.74 22.84 11.50
CA PRO A 68 -11.07 22.97 12.92
C PRO A 68 -11.16 21.60 13.61
N VAL A 69 -10.90 21.56 14.92
CA VAL A 69 -10.85 20.32 15.72
C VAL A 69 -12.13 19.49 15.62
N ASN A 70 -13.31 20.11 15.72
CA ASN A 70 -14.58 19.38 15.61
C ASN A 70 -14.73 18.72 14.22
N TYR A 71 -14.28 19.42 13.18
CA TYR A 71 -14.33 18.91 11.82
C TYR A 71 -13.28 17.82 11.57
N PHE A 72 -12.12 17.89 12.24
CA PHE A 72 -11.13 16.81 12.24
C PHE A 72 -11.75 15.50 12.76
N TYR A 73 -12.41 15.52 13.92
CA TYR A 73 -13.04 14.31 14.46
C TYR A 73 -14.18 13.79 13.57
N PHE A 74 -14.98 14.69 13.00
CA PHE A 74 -15.99 14.32 12.01
C PHE A 74 -15.37 13.58 10.81
N LEU A 75 -14.28 14.09 10.23
CA LEU A 75 -13.60 13.43 9.10
C LEU A 75 -13.03 12.06 9.48
N ILE A 76 -12.54 11.87 10.71
CA ILE A 76 -12.10 10.56 11.20
C ILE A 76 -13.29 9.59 11.29
N VAL A 77 -14.41 10.04 11.85
CA VAL A 77 -15.63 9.22 11.92
C VAL A 77 -16.09 8.82 10.52
N VAL A 78 -16.11 9.76 9.56
CA VAL A 78 -16.46 9.44 8.18
C VAL A 78 -15.47 8.45 7.56
N ALA A 79 -14.16 8.61 7.77
CA ALA A 79 -13.16 7.66 7.28
C ALA A 79 -13.39 6.23 7.82
N ILE A 80 -13.81 6.10 9.08
CA ILE A 80 -14.18 4.81 9.68
C ILE A 80 -15.48 4.29 9.07
N ILE A 81 -16.51 5.14 8.89
CA ILE A 81 -17.78 4.75 8.28
C ILE A 81 -17.60 4.23 6.86
N LEU A 82 -16.74 4.86 6.05
CA LEU A 82 -16.42 4.39 4.69
C LEU A 82 -15.86 2.96 4.69
N ARG A 83 -15.11 2.60 5.73
CA ARG A 83 -14.50 1.27 5.90
C ARG A 83 -15.48 0.27 6.47
N THR A 84 -16.25 0.64 7.49
CA THR A 84 -17.23 -0.25 8.10
C THR A 84 -18.42 -0.52 7.19
N GLY A 85 -18.84 0.46 6.39
CA GLY A 85 -19.93 0.33 5.41
C GLY A 85 -19.65 -0.67 4.29
N THR A 86 -18.39 -1.04 4.07
CA THR A 86 -17.97 -1.98 3.01
C THR A 86 -17.65 -3.38 3.56
N LEU A 87 -17.74 -3.59 4.90
CA LEU A 87 -17.44 -4.87 5.54
C LEU A 87 -18.27 -6.02 4.99
N PHE A 88 -19.55 -5.79 4.73
CA PHE A 88 -20.49 -6.82 4.25
C PHE A 88 -20.58 -6.91 2.72
N ILE A 89 -19.84 -6.05 2.01
CA ILE A 89 -19.77 -6.09 0.55
C ILE A 89 -18.79 -7.20 0.16
N GLN A 90 -19.18 -8.07 -0.76
CA GLN A 90 -18.27 -9.09 -1.28
C GLN A 90 -17.09 -8.44 -2.02
N PRO A 91 -15.85 -8.92 -1.83
CA PRO A 91 -14.72 -8.51 -2.67
C PRO A 91 -15.05 -8.58 -4.15
N THR A 92 -14.65 -7.54 -4.89
CA THR A 92 -15.12 -7.33 -6.27
C THR A 92 -13.96 -7.14 -7.23
N GLY A 93 -12.94 -6.36 -6.86
CA GLY A 93 -11.79 -6.05 -7.72
C GLY A 93 -10.68 -7.11 -7.67
N SER A 94 -10.76 -8.11 -6.78
CA SER A 94 -9.71 -9.11 -6.58
C SER A 94 -10.27 -10.43 -6.05
N ASP A 95 -9.66 -11.53 -6.46
CA ASP A 95 -9.95 -12.91 -6.02
C ASP A 95 -8.92 -13.46 -5.02
N ASP A 96 -7.86 -12.69 -4.73
CA ASP A 96 -6.79 -13.04 -3.78
C ASP A 96 -7.32 -13.51 -2.41
N TYR A 97 -8.44 -12.94 -1.96
CA TYR A 97 -9.03 -13.28 -0.68
C TYR A 97 -9.46 -14.75 -0.58
N TYR A 98 -9.81 -15.41 -1.70
CA TYR A 98 -10.09 -16.85 -1.69
C TYR A 98 -8.86 -17.64 -1.28
N ARG A 99 -7.67 -17.20 -1.68
CA ARG A 99 -6.41 -17.80 -1.24
C ARG A 99 -6.19 -17.62 0.26
N TYR A 100 -6.57 -16.46 0.81
CA TYR A 100 -6.46 -16.19 2.25
C TYR A 100 -7.37 -17.12 3.05
N LEU A 101 -8.61 -17.27 2.60
CA LEU A 101 -9.59 -18.17 3.23
C LEU A 101 -9.12 -19.63 3.17
N TRP A 102 -8.60 -20.06 2.01
CA TRP A 102 -8.09 -21.41 1.83
C TRP A 102 -6.89 -21.71 2.74
N ASP A 103 -5.84 -20.89 2.67
CA ASP A 103 -4.63 -21.12 3.47
C ASP A 103 -4.94 -21.03 4.98
N GLY A 104 -5.89 -20.16 5.37
CA GLY A 104 -6.41 -20.10 6.73
C GLY A 104 -7.12 -21.38 7.17
N LYS A 105 -7.98 -21.95 6.32
CA LYS A 105 -8.65 -23.24 6.55
C LYS A 105 -7.65 -24.39 6.69
N VAL A 106 -6.65 -24.45 5.81
CA VAL A 106 -5.60 -25.48 5.81
C VAL A 106 -4.83 -25.45 7.14
N ILE A 107 -4.39 -24.27 7.60
CA ILE A 107 -3.67 -24.13 8.87
C ILE A 107 -4.58 -24.45 10.06
N ALA A 108 -5.84 -24.04 10.02
CA ALA A 108 -6.79 -24.33 11.09
C ALA A 108 -7.03 -25.83 11.29
N ASN A 109 -6.77 -26.64 10.27
CA ASN A 109 -6.81 -28.11 10.33
C ASN A 109 -5.44 -28.75 10.60
N GLY A 110 -4.44 -27.97 11.01
CA GLY A 110 -3.11 -28.47 11.38
C GLY A 110 -2.24 -28.89 10.19
N ILE A 111 -2.61 -28.50 8.97
CA ILE A 111 -1.87 -28.84 7.75
C ILE A 111 -0.97 -27.67 7.33
N ASN A 112 0.24 -28.00 6.88
CA ASN A 112 1.22 -27.01 6.39
C ASN A 112 0.86 -26.55 4.95
N PRO A 113 0.50 -25.27 4.69
CA PRO A 113 0.16 -24.80 3.34
C PRO A 113 1.33 -24.66 2.37
N TYR A 114 2.57 -24.78 2.86
CA TYR A 114 3.75 -24.87 2.00
C TYR A 114 3.95 -26.28 1.43
N GLN A 115 3.22 -27.28 1.93
CA GLN A 115 3.38 -28.67 1.50
C GLN A 115 2.50 -29.02 0.31
N TYR A 116 1.25 -28.58 0.33
CA TYR A 116 0.24 -28.95 -0.66
C TYR A 116 -0.36 -27.72 -1.33
N ALA A 117 -0.55 -27.80 -2.64
CA ALA A 117 -1.36 -26.86 -3.39
C ALA A 117 -2.86 -27.09 -3.09
N PRO A 118 -3.71 -26.05 -3.22
CA PRO A 118 -5.15 -26.20 -3.01
C PRO A 118 -5.81 -27.38 -3.74
N SER A 119 -5.38 -27.68 -4.97
CA SER A 119 -5.93 -28.76 -5.79
C SER A 119 -5.41 -30.17 -5.48
N ASP A 120 -4.48 -30.33 -4.54
CA ASP A 120 -3.86 -31.62 -4.25
C ASP A 120 -4.84 -32.58 -3.54
N ASN A 121 -4.68 -33.89 -3.81
CA ASN A 121 -5.61 -34.92 -3.34
C ASN A 121 -5.64 -35.05 -1.80
N GLU A 122 -4.52 -34.72 -1.15
CA GLU A 122 -4.34 -34.74 0.30
C GLU A 122 -5.27 -33.74 1.01
N LEU A 123 -5.76 -32.73 0.29
CA LEU A 123 -6.65 -31.71 0.83
C LEU A 123 -8.13 -31.92 0.49
N LEU A 124 -8.51 -33.03 -0.16
CA LEU A 124 -9.89 -33.30 -0.59
C LEU A 124 -10.91 -33.23 0.56
N SER A 125 -10.52 -33.65 1.77
CA SER A 125 -11.38 -33.57 2.96
C SER A 125 -11.69 -32.13 3.40
N LEU A 126 -10.90 -31.15 2.95
CA LEU A 126 -11.10 -29.74 3.19
C LEU A 126 -11.84 -29.03 2.06
N HIS A 127 -12.25 -29.72 0.99
CA HIS A 127 -13.00 -29.08 -0.09
C HIS A 127 -14.44 -28.77 0.39
N SER A 128 -14.93 -27.60 0.00
CA SER A 128 -16.30 -27.12 0.19
C SER A 128 -16.90 -26.76 -1.18
N GLU A 129 -18.15 -26.28 -1.19
CA GLU A 129 -18.80 -25.85 -2.43
C GLU A 129 -18.01 -24.77 -3.19
N SER A 130 -17.40 -23.82 -2.45
CA SER A 130 -16.67 -22.69 -3.03
C SER A 130 -15.15 -22.84 -3.01
N LEU A 131 -14.58 -23.56 -2.04
CA LEU A 131 -13.14 -23.66 -1.88
C LEU A 131 -12.65 -25.10 -2.07
N PRO A 132 -11.58 -25.34 -2.84
CA PRO A 132 -10.67 -24.37 -3.45
C PRO A 132 -11.09 -23.92 -4.85
N LYS A 133 -12.29 -24.25 -5.34
CA LYS A 133 -12.74 -23.97 -6.71
C LYS A 133 -12.57 -22.51 -7.14
N SER A 134 -12.78 -21.56 -6.23
CA SER A 134 -12.61 -20.12 -6.49
C SER A 134 -11.19 -19.59 -6.27
N VAL A 135 -10.24 -20.42 -5.83
CA VAL A 135 -8.85 -20.01 -5.61
C VAL A 135 -8.14 -19.95 -6.96
N SER A 136 -7.73 -18.74 -7.36
CA SER A 136 -6.86 -18.56 -8.53
C SER A 136 -5.52 -19.26 -8.34
N PHE A 137 -5.04 -19.90 -9.41
CA PHE A 137 -3.83 -20.74 -9.41
C PHE A 137 -3.86 -21.81 -8.29
N SER A 138 -4.97 -22.54 -8.18
CA SER A 138 -5.18 -23.59 -7.17
C SER A 138 -4.17 -24.74 -7.21
N ASN A 139 -3.38 -24.84 -8.29
CA ASN A 139 -2.27 -25.76 -8.46
C ASN A 139 -0.94 -25.26 -7.88
N ILE A 140 -0.90 -24.09 -7.25
CA ILE A 140 0.31 -23.51 -6.66
C ILE A 140 0.21 -23.48 -5.12
N LYS A 141 1.28 -23.92 -4.44
CA LYS A 141 1.46 -23.86 -2.98
C LYS A 141 1.47 -22.41 -2.48
N THR A 142 1.42 -22.19 -1.16
CA THR A 142 1.29 -20.82 -0.65
C THR A 142 2.51 -19.97 -0.97
N ILE A 143 2.27 -18.74 -1.41
CA ILE A 143 3.29 -17.69 -1.58
C ILE A 143 3.41 -16.81 -0.32
N TYR A 144 2.50 -16.98 0.64
CA TYR A 144 2.34 -16.07 1.76
C TYR A 144 3.31 -16.39 2.88
N PRO A 145 4.03 -15.39 3.44
CA PRO A 145 4.92 -15.64 4.55
C PRO A 145 4.16 -16.00 5.85
N PRO A 146 4.84 -16.53 6.88
CA PRO A 146 4.18 -17.13 8.04
C PRO A 146 3.28 -16.21 8.87
N LEU A 147 3.56 -14.89 8.94
CA LEU A 147 2.66 -14.00 9.69
C LEU A 147 1.36 -13.78 8.91
N SER A 148 1.39 -13.67 7.57
CA SER A 148 0.17 -13.68 6.76
C SER A 148 -0.65 -14.95 6.98
N LEU A 149 0.02 -16.10 6.97
CA LEU A 149 -0.60 -17.40 7.26
C LEU A 149 -1.27 -17.44 8.64
N PHE A 150 -0.62 -16.89 9.67
CA PHE A 150 -1.23 -16.75 11.00
C PHE A 150 -2.44 -15.80 11.00
N ILE A 151 -2.40 -14.69 10.26
CA ILE A 151 -3.57 -13.83 10.08
C ILE A 151 -4.71 -14.58 9.39
N PHE A 152 -4.41 -15.36 8.35
CA PHE A 152 -5.41 -16.14 7.62
C PHE A 152 -6.06 -17.20 8.51
N TYR A 153 -5.27 -17.85 9.36
CA TYR A 153 -5.79 -18.71 10.42
C TYR A 153 -6.75 -17.95 11.34
N LEU A 154 -6.36 -16.79 11.87
CA LEU A 154 -7.26 -15.98 12.72
C LEU A 154 -8.52 -15.54 11.98
N ALA A 155 -8.41 -15.16 10.71
CA ALA A 155 -9.54 -14.81 9.86
C ALA A 155 -10.51 -15.98 9.73
N TYR A 156 -10.01 -17.21 9.52
CA TYR A 156 -10.83 -18.42 9.46
C TYR A 156 -11.48 -18.74 10.81
N ILE A 157 -10.79 -18.56 11.95
CA ILE A 157 -11.40 -18.75 13.28
C ILE A 157 -12.54 -17.76 13.52
N ILE A 158 -12.42 -16.52 13.03
CA ILE A 158 -13.44 -15.48 13.22
C ILE A 158 -14.62 -15.66 12.27
N GLY A 159 -14.36 -15.95 10.99
CA GLY A 159 -15.36 -15.88 9.92
C GLY A 159 -15.60 -17.19 9.16
N GLY A 160 -14.89 -18.27 9.46
CA GLY A 160 -14.88 -19.49 8.66
C GLY A 160 -14.42 -19.19 7.22
N GLU A 161 -15.17 -19.70 6.24
CA GLU A 161 -14.94 -19.41 4.82
C GLU A 161 -15.52 -18.05 4.37
N SER A 162 -15.94 -17.19 5.31
CA SER A 162 -16.40 -15.84 4.99
C SER A 162 -15.25 -14.83 4.93
N PHE A 163 -15.30 -13.94 3.94
CA PHE A 163 -14.40 -12.78 3.85
C PHE A 163 -14.52 -11.81 5.04
N LEU A 164 -15.57 -11.93 5.88
CA LEU A 164 -15.75 -11.08 7.06
C LEU A 164 -14.59 -11.21 8.06
N GLY A 165 -14.05 -12.42 8.25
CA GLY A 165 -12.96 -12.63 9.21
C GLY A 165 -11.73 -11.79 8.89
N ILE A 166 -11.30 -11.78 7.63
CA ILE A 166 -10.15 -10.98 7.17
C ILE A 166 -10.47 -9.48 7.19
N LYS A 167 -11.69 -9.07 6.80
CA LYS A 167 -12.08 -7.64 6.83
C LYS A 167 -12.15 -7.07 8.25
N ILE A 168 -12.57 -7.86 9.24
CA ILE A 168 -12.55 -7.47 10.66
C ILE A 168 -11.11 -7.24 11.14
N LEU A 169 -10.19 -8.15 10.81
CA LEU A 169 -8.78 -7.99 11.14
C LEU A 169 -8.19 -6.76 10.44
N LEU A 170 -8.48 -6.55 9.15
CA LEU A 170 -8.03 -5.37 8.42
C LEU A 170 -8.57 -4.07 9.03
N LEU A 171 -9.83 -4.04 9.46
CA LEU A 171 -10.38 -2.89 10.17
C LEU A 171 -9.63 -2.59 11.46
N LEU A 172 -9.35 -3.61 12.28
CA LEU A 172 -8.59 -3.46 13.51
C LEU A 172 -7.20 -2.89 13.26
N PHE A 173 -6.48 -3.44 12.28
CA PHE A 173 -5.14 -2.98 11.91
C PHE A 173 -5.15 -1.58 11.27
N GLU A 174 -6.19 -1.23 10.53
CA GLU A 174 -6.34 0.12 9.97
C GLU A 174 -6.54 1.18 11.07
N LEU A 175 -7.28 0.86 12.14
CA LEU A 175 -7.37 1.75 13.31
C LEU A 175 -6.00 1.95 13.98
N PHE A 176 -5.21 0.88 14.07
CA PHE A 176 -3.83 0.98 14.53
C PHE A 176 -2.95 1.79 13.57
N THR A 177 -3.17 1.70 12.26
CA THR A 177 -2.49 2.56 11.28
C THR A 177 -2.80 4.02 11.53
N PHE A 178 -4.06 4.40 11.73
CA PHE A 178 -4.42 5.78 12.07
C PHE A 178 -3.72 6.27 13.35
N LEU A 179 -3.66 5.41 14.36
CA LEU A 179 -2.97 5.73 15.61
C LEU A 179 -1.47 5.95 15.40
N GLY A 180 -0.81 5.05 14.67
CA GLY A 180 0.62 5.16 14.34
C GLY A 180 0.93 6.39 13.50
N LEU A 181 0.11 6.68 12.49
CA LEU A 181 0.20 7.90 11.69
C LEU A 181 0.09 9.16 12.57
N TYR A 182 -0.92 9.22 13.43
CA TYR A 182 -1.11 10.33 14.35
C TYR A 182 0.09 10.55 15.29
N PHE A 183 0.64 9.47 15.85
CA PHE A 183 1.81 9.57 16.72
C PHE A 183 3.05 10.06 15.99
N ILE A 184 3.31 9.61 14.76
CA ILE A 184 4.44 10.10 13.96
C ILE A 184 4.23 11.58 13.59
N LEU A 185 3.02 11.99 13.19
CA LEU A 185 2.70 13.38 12.90
C LEU A 185 2.99 14.28 14.12
N LYS A 186 2.57 13.84 15.32
CA LYS A 186 2.84 14.55 16.58
C LYS A 186 4.33 14.62 16.90
N GLU A 187 5.05 13.50 16.80
CA GLU A 187 6.50 13.42 17.04
C GLU A 187 7.28 14.36 16.10
N LYS A 188 6.85 14.46 14.83
CA LYS A 188 7.46 15.33 13.82
C LYS A 188 6.90 16.75 13.79
N LYS A 189 5.96 17.09 14.67
CA LYS A 189 5.25 18.38 14.71
C LYS A 189 4.64 18.75 13.34
N LEU A 190 4.19 17.74 12.60
CA LEU A 190 3.50 17.91 11.32
C LEU A 190 2.00 18.15 11.55
N PRO A 191 1.29 18.82 10.62
CA PRO A 191 -0.14 19.06 10.76
C PRO A 191 -0.93 17.74 10.85
N ALA A 192 -1.67 17.54 11.94
CA ALA A 192 -2.46 16.32 12.15
C ALA A 192 -3.45 16.04 11.01
N LYS A 193 -3.99 17.08 10.37
CA LYS A 193 -4.90 16.97 9.21
C LYS A 193 -4.31 16.18 8.03
N ASN A 194 -2.99 16.06 7.94
CA ASN A 194 -2.36 15.30 6.85
C ASN A 194 -2.70 13.82 6.90
N ILE A 195 -3.17 13.29 8.04
CA ILE A 195 -3.68 11.91 8.14
C ILE A 195 -4.76 11.62 7.10
N PHE A 196 -5.55 12.63 6.71
CA PHE A 196 -6.61 12.49 5.72
C PHE A 196 -6.11 12.28 4.28
N LEU A 197 -4.81 12.50 4.00
CA LEU A 197 -4.21 12.07 2.73
C LEU A 197 -4.16 10.54 2.58
N TYR A 198 -4.23 9.80 3.68
CA TYR A 198 -4.37 8.35 3.70
C TYR A 198 -5.78 7.93 4.09
N ALA A 199 -6.31 8.48 5.18
CA ALA A 199 -7.59 8.04 5.75
C ALA A 199 -8.78 8.29 4.80
N LEU A 200 -8.74 9.32 3.96
CA LEU A 200 -9.77 9.59 2.96
C LEU A 200 -9.35 9.17 1.55
N ALA A 201 -8.16 8.59 1.35
CA ALA A 201 -7.76 8.14 0.01
C ALA A 201 -8.62 6.95 -0.45
N PRO A 202 -9.08 6.92 -1.71
CA PRO A 202 -9.83 5.79 -2.23
C PRO A 202 -9.00 4.50 -2.24
N LEU A 203 -7.71 4.59 -2.57
CA LEU A 203 -6.86 3.42 -2.73
C LEU A 203 -6.89 2.46 -1.52
N PRO A 204 -6.60 2.86 -0.27
CA PRO A 204 -6.74 1.95 0.89
C PRO A 204 -8.17 1.43 1.12
N VAL A 205 -9.20 2.24 0.83
CA VAL A 205 -10.61 1.84 0.98
C VAL A 205 -10.95 0.70 0.02
N PHE A 206 -10.60 0.85 -1.25
CA PHE A 206 -10.85 -0.15 -2.27
C PHE A 206 -10.00 -1.41 -2.04
N GLN A 207 -8.70 -1.25 -1.81
CA GLN A 207 -7.81 -2.40 -1.72
C GLN A 207 -8.01 -3.21 -0.43
N PHE A 208 -8.23 -2.57 0.73
CA PHE A 208 -8.34 -3.30 2.00
C PHE A 208 -9.78 -3.62 2.39
N PHE A 209 -10.75 -2.78 2.02
CA PHE A 209 -12.12 -2.94 2.52
C PHE A 209 -13.11 -3.39 1.48
N PHE A 210 -12.97 -3.01 0.21
CA PHE A 210 -13.67 -3.74 -0.85
C PHE A 210 -13.01 -5.11 -1.04
N ASP A 211 -11.70 -5.15 -1.30
CA ASP A 211 -11.03 -6.36 -1.81
C ASP A 211 -10.28 -7.20 -0.77
N ALA A 212 -10.26 -6.77 0.50
CA ALA A 212 -9.69 -7.52 1.61
C ALA A 212 -8.19 -7.84 1.49
N HIS A 213 -7.40 -7.02 0.80
CA HIS A 213 -5.95 -7.24 0.69
C HIS A 213 -5.23 -7.14 2.03
N ILE A 214 -4.40 -8.15 2.31
CA ILE A 214 -3.64 -8.33 3.55
C ILE A 214 -2.59 -7.22 3.81
N ASP A 215 -2.22 -6.47 2.78
CA ASP A 215 -1.23 -5.38 2.83
C ASP A 215 -1.51 -4.36 3.94
N GLY A 216 -2.78 -4.11 4.28
CA GLY A 216 -3.21 -3.26 5.40
C GLY A 216 -2.57 -3.63 6.75
N ILE A 217 -2.31 -4.92 6.97
CA ILE A 217 -1.63 -5.41 8.19
C ILE A 217 -0.13 -5.15 8.11
N GLY A 218 0.49 -5.47 6.96
CA GLY A 218 1.92 -5.29 6.74
C GLY A 218 2.35 -3.83 6.87
N LEU A 219 1.56 -2.90 6.31
CA LEU A 219 1.84 -1.47 6.42
C LEU A 219 1.62 -0.94 7.83
N THR A 220 0.66 -1.47 8.58
CA THR A 220 0.46 -1.09 9.99
C THR A 220 1.74 -1.37 10.78
N LEU A 221 2.30 -2.58 10.60
CA LEU A 221 3.55 -2.98 11.24
C LEU A 221 4.72 -2.08 10.80
N LEU A 222 4.77 -1.70 9.53
CA LEU A 222 5.76 -0.75 9.02
C LEU A 222 5.65 0.63 9.69
N ILE A 223 4.43 1.17 9.82
CA ILE A 223 4.18 2.46 10.47
C ILE A 223 4.62 2.44 11.93
N PHE A 224 4.28 1.39 12.69
CA PHE A 224 4.78 1.27 14.06
C PHE A 224 6.30 1.11 14.13
N SER A 225 6.92 0.44 13.15
CA SER A 225 8.38 0.40 13.07
C SER A 225 8.98 1.80 12.94
N ILE A 226 8.44 2.63 12.04
CA ILE A 226 8.87 4.01 11.84
C ILE A 226 8.65 4.81 13.13
N TYR A 227 7.49 4.69 13.75
CA TYR A 227 7.18 5.36 15.02
C TYR A 227 8.20 5.01 16.11
N PHE A 228 8.44 3.72 16.36
CA PHE A 228 9.39 3.30 17.38
C PHE A 228 10.82 3.75 17.08
N TYR A 229 11.21 3.81 15.81
CA TYR A 229 12.52 4.34 15.44
C TYR A 229 12.64 5.82 15.80
N LEU A 230 11.62 6.61 15.45
CA LEU A 230 11.57 8.05 15.74
C LEU A 230 11.52 8.35 17.24
N SER A 231 10.83 7.52 18.03
CA SER A 231 10.78 7.62 19.49
C SER A 231 11.99 6.96 20.19
N ASN A 232 13.08 6.70 19.47
CA ASN A 232 14.34 6.11 19.98
C ASN A 232 14.20 4.69 20.60
N LYS A 233 13.10 3.99 20.34
CA LYS A 233 12.85 2.59 20.73
C LYS A 233 13.31 1.62 19.63
N LYS A 234 14.60 1.69 19.28
CA LYS A 234 15.15 1.04 18.07
C LYS A 234 14.96 -0.47 17.99
N ASN A 235 15.07 -1.20 19.10
CA ASN A 235 14.84 -2.65 19.08
C ASN A 235 13.40 -3.00 18.69
N PHE A 236 12.40 -2.26 19.20
CA PHE A 236 11.00 -2.45 18.81
C PHE A 236 10.79 -2.12 17.33
N SER A 237 11.42 -1.06 16.84
CA SER A 237 11.39 -0.75 15.40
C SER A 237 11.85 -1.94 14.56
N LEU A 238 12.98 -2.54 14.91
CA LEU A 238 13.55 -3.67 14.18
C LEU A 238 12.70 -4.96 14.29
N ILE A 239 12.07 -5.21 15.44
CA ILE A 239 11.10 -6.31 15.58
C ILE A 239 9.93 -6.10 14.62
N PHE A 240 9.35 -4.90 14.59
CA PHE A 240 8.22 -4.58 13.71
C PHE A 240 8.57 -4.63 12.22
N ILE A 241 9.82 -4.36 11.83
CA ILE A 241 10.28 -4.60 10.45
C ILE A 241 10.25 -6.09 10.13
N GLY A 242 10.80 -6.93 11.02
CA GLY A 242 10.74 -8.39 10.87
C GLY A 242 9.30 -8.90 10.71
N LEU A 243 8.39 -8.40 11.54
CA LEU A 243 6.96 -8.74 11.44
C LEU A 243 6.35 -8.26 10.11
N SER A 244 6.62 -7.02 9.68
CA SER A 244 6.13 -6.47 8.42
C SER A 244 6.62 -7.30 7.21
N ILE A 245 7.90 -7.69 7.19
CA ILE A 245 8.49 -8.58 6.17
C ILE A 245 7.77 -9.93 6.11
N CYS A 246 7.40 -10.49 7.27
CA CYS A 246 6.64 -11.72 7.37
C CYS A 246 5.14 -11.57 7.03
N VAL A 247 4.68 -10.39 6.61
CA VAL A 247 3.40 -10.20 5.93
C VAL A 247 3.63 -9.97 4.43
N LYS A 248 4.50 -9.01 4.11
CA LYS A 248 4.91 -8.69 2.74
C LYS A 248 6.36 -8.18 2.73
N PRO A 249 7.17 -8.51 1.71
CA PRO A 249 8.60 -8.18 1.69
C PRO A 249 8.93 -6.68 1.55
N VAL A 250 7.94 -5.81 1.32
CA VAL A 250 8.15 -4.35 1.12
C VAL A 250 8.90 -3.71 2.31
N GLY A 251 8.70 -4.21 3.52
CA GLY A 251 9.42 -3.75 4.72
C GLY A 251 10.95 -3.86 4.65
N LEU A 252 11.50 -4.70 3.76
CA LEU A 252 12.94 -4.84 3.54
C LEU A 252 13.63 -3.53 3.16
N VAL A 253 12.91 -2.61 2.52
CA VAL A 253 13.45 -1.32 2.06
C VAL A 253 14.00 -0.44 3.20
N LEU A 254 13.52 -0.65 4.43
CA LEU A 254 14.01 0.08 5.61
C LEU A 254 15.39 -0.40 6.08
N LEU A 255 15.76 -1.66 5.84
CA LEU A 255 16.98 -2.24 6.42
C LEU A 255 18.25 -1.52 5.93
N PRO A 256 18.46 -1.27 4.62
CA PRO A 256 19.63 -0.54 4.14
C PRO A 256 19.64 0.90 4.65
N ILE A 257 18.48 1.56 4.74
CA ILE A 257 18.38 2.94 5.25
C ILE A 257 18.85 2.98 6.71
N LEU A 258 18.31 2.10 7.55
CA LEU A 258 18.67 2.05 8.98
C LEU A 258 20.14 1.66 9.18
N PHE A 259 20.64 0.69 8.40
CA PHE A 259 22.05 0.30 8.46
C PHE A 259 23.01 1.46 8.16
N ILE A 260 22.66 2.34 7.21
CA ILE A 260 23.46 3.51 6.87
C ILE A 260 23.29 4.66 7.89
N VAL A 261 22.07 4.88 8.40
CA VAL A 261 21.79 5.95 9.37
C VAL A 261 22.43 5.68 10.73
N GLU A 262 22.52 4.41 11.16
CA GLU A 262 23.14 4.04 12.42
C GLU A 262 24.68 4.17 12.37
N LYS A 263 25.28 4.83 13.37
CA LYS A 263 26.74 5.10 13.41
C LYS A 263 27.58 4.01 14.07
N GLY A 264 26.99 3.18 14.95
CA GLY A 264 27.74 2.17 15.72
C GLY A 264 27.63 0.76 15.14
N ILE A 265 28.73 0.00 15.14
CA ILE A 265 28.75 -1.37 14.61
C ILE A 265 27.72 -2.28 15.28
N LYS A 266 27.54 -2.18 16.60
CA LYS A 266 26.50 -2.93 17.34
C LYS A 266 25.09 -2.58 16.86
N ALA A 267 24.82 -1.32 16.56
CA ALA A 267 23.52 -0.88 16.06
C ALA A 267 23.28 -1.41 14.63
N LYS A 268 24.29 -1.31 13.75
CA LYS A 268 24.27 -1.87 12.40
C LYS A 268 24.06 -3.39 12.38
N ILE A 269 24.73 -4.13 13.25
CA ILE A 269 24.50 -5.58 13.39
C ILE A 269 23.06 -5.86 13.80
N LYS A 270 22.52 -5.10 14.77
CA LYS A 270 21.13 -5.25 15.20
C LYS A 270 20.14 -5.00 14.06
N THR A 271 20.39 -4.03 13.16
CA THR A 271 19.48 -3.75 12.05
C THR A 271 19.30 -4.94 11.12
N ILE A 272 20.26 -5.86 11.08
CA ILE A 272 20.17 -7.11 10.30
C ILE A 272 19.66 -8.25 11.18
N LEU A 273 20.27 -8.43 12.36
CA LEU A 273 20.07 -9.61 13.19
C LEU A 273 18.68 -9.68 13.81
N ILE A 274 18.12 -8.57 14.29
CA ILE A 274 16.80 -8.58 14.96
C ILE A 274 15.68 -8.94 13.97
N PRO A 275 15.53 -8.27 12.81
CA PRO A 275 14.50 -8.66 11.84
C PRO A 275 14.70 -10.09 11.33
N LEU A 276 15.96 -10.52 11.14
CA LEU A 276 16.27 -11.89 10.73
C LEU A 276 15.83 -12.91 11.78
N ILE A 277 16.10 -12.69 13.06
CA ILE A 277 15.64 -13.58 14.15
C ILE A 277 14.11 -13.67 14.16
N VAL A 278 13.40 -12.54 14.02
CA VAL A 278 11.93 -12.55 13.94
C VAL A 278 11.44 -13.40 12.76
N CYS A 279 12.04 -13.21 11.58
CA CYS A 279 11.70 -14.03 10.40
C CYS A 279 11.97 -15.51 10.66
N LEU A 280 13.17 -15.85 11.15
CA LEU A 280 13.56 -17.24 11.43
C LEU A 280 12.63 -17.90 12.44
N LEU A 281 12.26 -17.21 13.52
CA LEU A 281 11.33 -17.73 14.52
C LEU A 281 9.94 -18.03 13.92
N LEU A 282 9.45 -17.17 13.03
CA LEU A 282 8.15 -17.36 12.37
C LEU A 282 8.19 -18.44 11.28
N TYR A 283 9.32 -18.61 10.59
CA TYR A 283 9.52 -19.67 9.60
C TYR A 283 9.89 -21.03 10.21
N LEU A 284 10.36 -21.06 11.46
CA LEU A 284 10.84 -22.26 12.14
C LEU A 284 9.85 -23.45 12.09
N PRO A 285 8.52 -23.26 12.24
CA PRO A 285 7.57 -24.38 12.18
C PRO A 285 7.47 -25.04 10.79
N PHE A 286 7.93 -24.36 9.73
CA PHE A 286 7.68 -24.76 8.34
C PHE A 286 8.97 -25.22 7.62
N ILE A 287 10.11 -24.62 7.93
CA ILE A 287 11.33 -24.71 7.11
C ILE A 287 11.98 -26.10 7.07
N PHE A 288 11.70 -26.98 8.04
CA PHE A 288 12.31 -28.31 8.10
C PHE A 288 11.60 -29.38 7.28
N SER A 289 10.34 -29.14 6.89
CA SER A 289 9.52 -30.13 6.19
C SER A 289 9.50 -29.93 4.68
N VAL A 290 9.63 -28.69 4.21
CA VAL A 290 9.37 -28.31 2.82
C VAL A 290 10.17 -27.08 2.40
N ASN A 291 10.37 -26.90 1.09
CA ASN A 291 10.92 -25.65 0.56
C ASN A 291 9.86 -24.53 0.58
N VAL A 292 9.84 -23.76 1.67
CA VAL A 292 8.90 -22.64 1.88
C VAL A 292 9.02 -21.50 0.88
N PHE A 293 10.08 -21.45 0.06
CA PHE A 293 10.33 -20.39 -0.93
C PHE A 293 10.03 -20.82 -2.37
N GLU A 294 9.61 -22.07 -2.61
CA GLU A 294 9.36 -22.61 -3.94
C GLU A 294 8.31 -21.79 -4.72
N ALA A 295 7.12 -21.64 -4.16
CA ALA A 295 6.03 -20.90 -4.80
C ALA A 295 6.34 -19.40 -4.92
N LEU A 296 6.99 -18.81 -3.91
CA LEU A 296 7.44 -17.42 -3.97
C LEU A 296 8.43 -17.20 -5.12
N THR A 297 9.37 -18.13 -5.32
CA THR A 297 10.33 -18.08 -6.42
C THR A 297 9.62 -18.19 -7.78
N SER A 298 8.65 -19.09 -7.91
CA SER A 298 7.83 -19.20 -9.12
C SER A 298 7.09 -17.88 -9.42
N PHE A 299 6.53 -17.25 -8.40
CA PHE A 299 5.89 -15.94 -8.53
C PHE A 299 6.87 -14.87 -9.01
N THR A 300 8.04 -14.75 -8.39
CA THR A 300 9.01 -13.69 -8.72
C THR A 300 9.64 -13.84 -10.10
N VAL A 301 9.66 -15.06 -10.65
CA VAL A 301 10.20 -15.36 -11.97
C VAL A 301 9.16 -15.12 -13.07
N ASN A 302 7.89 -15.47 -12.83
CA ASN A 302 6.90 -15.53 -13.91
C ASN A 302 5.92 -14.34 -13.95
N TRP A 303 5.52 -13.77 -12.81
CA TRP A 303 4.45 -12.75 -12.80
C TRP A 303 4.97 -11.38 -13.21
N THR A 304 4.27 -10.74 -14.16
CA THR A 304 4.46 -9.35 -14.59
C THR A 304 3.10 -8.66 -14.57
N PHE A 305 3.04 -7.40 -14.13
CA PHE A 305 1.83 -6.60 -14.23
C PHE A 305 2.13 -5.12 -13.96
N ASN A 306 1.71 -4.22 -14.85
CA ASN A 306 1.77 -2.78 -14.64
C ASN A 306 3.17 -2.21 -14.26
N GLY A 307 4.26 -2.90 -14.64
CA GLY A 307 5.62 -2.50 -14.30
C GLY A 307 6.21 -1.56 -15.35
N PHE A 308 6.12 -0.24 -15.17
CA PHE A 308 6.44 0.74 -16.24
C PHE A 308 7.84 0.58 -16.86
N ILE A 309 8.90 0.62 -16.04
CA ILE A 309 10.27 0.47 -16.56
C ILE A 309 10.51 -0.94 -17.09
N PHE A 310 9.90 -1.94 -16.46
CA PHE A 310 10.00 -3.33 -16.89
C PHE A 310 9.39 -3.53 -18.29
N GLU A 311 8.17 -3.06 -18.53
CA GLU A 311 7.48 -3.18 -19.81
C GLU A 311 8.24 -2.48 -20.94
N ILE A 312 8.83 -1.31 -20.67
CA ILE A 312 9.69 -0.62 -21.65
C ILE A 312 10.89 -1.49 -22.02
N ILE A 313 11.62 -2.01 -21.03
CA ILE A 313 12.81 -2.84 -21.28
C ILE A 313 12.42 -4.14 -21.98
N ASN A 314 11.35 -4.80 -21.52
CA ASN A 314 10.91 -6.08 -22.04
C ASN A 314 10.38 -5.96 -23.48
N ALA A 315 9.79 -4.82 -23.86
CA ALA A 315 9.40 -4.56 -25.25
C ALA A 315 10.59 -4.56 -26.24
N PHE A 316 11.82 -4.29 -25.78
CA PHE A 316 13.02 -4.34 -26.62
C PHE A 316 13.78 -5.67 -26.52
N LEU A 317 13.79 -6.30 -25.34
CA LEU A 317 14.59 -7.50 -25.09
C LEU A 317 13.83 -8.81 -25.32
N ASP A 318 12.50 -8.78 -25.18
CA ASP A 318 11.62 -9.97 -25.19
C ASP A 318 12.16 -11.11 -24.29
N ASP A 319 12.73 -10.72 -23.15
CA ASP A 319 13.35 -11.63 -22.19
C ASP A 319 13.01 -11.16 -20.77
N ASN A 320 12.05 -11.85 -20.16
CA ASN A 320 11.53 -11.52 -18.83
C ASN A 320 12.65 -11.49 -17.77
N GLN A 321 13.56 -12.47 -17.78
CA GLN A 321 14.60 -12.55 -16.74
C GLN A 321 15.67 -11.48 -16.89
N LYS A 322 16.12 -11.22 -18.13
CA LYS A 322 17.06 -10.12 -18.39
C LYS A 322 16.43 -8.76 -18.06
N SER A 323 15.15 -8.57 -18.38
CA SER A 323 14.42 -7.34 -18.08
C SER A 323 14.32 -7.10 -16.57
N ARG A 324 13.99 -8.13 -15.78
CA ARG A 324 14.01 -8.05 -14.30
C ARG A 324 15.38 -7.71 -13.75
N LEU A 325 16.44 -8.35 -14.28
CA LEU A 325 17.81 -8.08 -13.85
C LEU A 325 18.19 -6.62 -14.09
N ILE A 326 17.89 -6.08 -15.26
CA ILE A 326 18.17 -4.68 -15.59
C ILE A 326 17.37 -3.75 -14.68
N CYS A 327 16.07 -4.01 -14.46
CA CYS A 327 15.26 -3.27 -13.50
C CYS A 327 15.89 -3.25 -12.10
N GLY A 328 16.35 -4.41 -11.60
CA GLY A 328 17.03 -4.53 -10.32
C GLY A 328 18.34 -3.73 -10.25
N ILE A 329 19.15 -3.78 -11.30
CA ILE A 329 20.39 -2.99 -11.40
C ILE A 329 20.08 -1.49 -11.40
N LEU A 330 19.13 -1.05 -12.23
CA LEU A 330 18.71 0.35 -12.29
C LEU A 330 18.17 0.84 -10.95
N PHE A 331 17.34 0.03 -10.28
CA PHE A 331 16.86 0.31 -8.93
C PHE A 331 18.03 0.53 -7.96
N ILE A 332 19.01 -0.39 -7.92
CA ILE A 332 20.18 -0.27 -7.03
C ILE A 332 20.97 1.01 -7.34
N LEU A 333 21.18 1.33 -8.63
CA LEU A 333 21.91 2.52 -9.06
C LEU A 333 21.26 3.83 -8.58
N VAL A 334 19.93 3.91 -8.53
CA VAL A 334 19.22 5.09 -8.02
C VAL A 334 18.98 5.05 -6.51
N PHE A 335 18.85 3.85 -5.92
CA PHE A 335 18.59 3.65 -4.50
C PHE A 335 19.81 3.94 -3.63
N ILE A 336 21.01 3.54 -4.05
CA ILE A 336 22.26 3.80 -3.32
C ILE A 336 22.46 5.30 -3.05
N PRO A 337 22.38 6.21 -4.05
CA PRO A 337 22.45 7.64 -3.81
C PRO A 337 21.40 8.14 -2.81
N VAL A 338 20.18 7.60 -2.80
CA VAL A 338 19.13 8.00 -1.85
C VAL A 338 19.53 7.65 -0.41
N ILE A 339 19.99 6.43 -0.15
CA ILE A 339 20.34 6.00 1.21
C ILE A 339 21.55 6.75 1.78
N PHE A 340 22.52 7.11 0.93
CA PHE A 340 23.71 7.90 1.31
C PHE A 340 23.47 9.42 1.27
N SER A 341 22.33 9.89 0.74
CA SER A 341 22.02 11.32 0.68
C SER A 341 21.87 11.96 2.07
N ARG A 342 21.93 13.30 2.11
CA ARG A 342 21.65 14.11 3.31
C ARG A 342 20.14 14.32 3.58
N LYS A 343 19.25 13.65 2.82
CA LYS A 343 17.80 13.76 3.04
C LYS A 343 17.43 13.19 4.42
N ASP A 344 16.36 13.68 5.02
CA ASP A 344 15.87 13.15 6.29
C ASP A 344 15.34 11.71 6.14
N PHE A 345 15.18 11.05 7.28
CA PHE A 345 14.79 9.65 7.37
C PHE A 345 13.47 9.33 6.65
N LEU A 346 12.43 10.16 6.80
CA LEU A 346 11.12 9.90 6.20
C LEU A 346 11.16 10.13 4.68
N ASN A 347 11.89 11.15 4.22
CA ASN A 347 12.13 11.34 2.78
C ASN A 347 12.91 10.18 2.16
N LYS A 348 13.88 9.60 2.86
CA LYS A 348 14.59 8.39 2.38
C LYS A 348 13.63 7.23 2.21
N ILE A 349 12.78 6.95 3.20
CA ILE A 349 11.79 5.87 3.11
C ILE A 349 10.83 6.11 1.93
N TYR A 350 10.25 7.30 1.85
CA TYR A 350 9.34 7.67 0.77
C TYR A 350 9.96 7.45 -0.61
N LEU A 351 11.16 7.97 -0.84
CA LEU A 351 11.85 7.83 -2.13
C LEU A 351 12.19 6.38 -2.42
N SER A 352 12.54 5.59 -1.40
CA SER A 352 12.92 4.20 -1.60
C SER A 352 11.73 3.32 -1.98
N VAL A 353 10.57 3.53 -1.34
CA VAL A 353 9.30 2.87 -1.72
C VAL A 353 8.87 3.33 -3.11
N PHE A 354 8.95 4.63 -3.41
CA PHE A 354 8.62 5.17 -4.73
C PHE A 354 9.48 4.52 -5.83
N LEU A 355 10.81 4.51 -5.65
CA LEU A 355 11.73 3.92 -6.62
C LEU A 355 11.52 2.40 -6.74
N LEU A 356 11.24 1.70 -5.65
CA LEU A 356 10.91 0.27 -5.69
C LEU A 356 9.71 0.02 -6.62
N LEU A 357 8.66 0.84 -6.51
CA LEU A 357 7.48 0.72 -7.38
C LEU A 357 7.80 1.04 -8.85
N ILE A 358 8.59 2.10 -9.12
CA ILE A 358 8.97 2.48 -10.50
C ILE A 358 9.74 1.37 -11.22
N PHE A 359 10.63 0.68 -10.51
CA PHE A 359 11.49 -0.36 -11.08
C PHE A 359 10.97 -1.79 -10.86
N SER A 360 9.79 -1.97 -10.26
CA SER A 360 9.21 -3.31 -10.05
C SER A 360 8.62 -3.86 -11.35
N PRO A 361 8.81 -5.16 -11.65
CA PRO A 361 8.11 -5.84 -12.75
C PRO A 361 6.63 -6.08 -12.46
N VAL A 362 6.21 -5.98 -11.19
CA VAL A 362 4.82 -6.19 -10.76
C VAL A 362 4.39 -5.04 -9.84
N VAL A 363 3.36 -4.31 -10.25
CA VAL A 363 2.79 -3.19 -9.51
C VAL A 363 1.27 -3.29 -9.50
N HIS A 364 0.74 -4.08 -8.57
CA HIS A 364 -0.69 -4.05 -8.28
C HIS A 364 -1.06 -2.80 -7.46
N PRO A 365 -2.32 -2.34 -7.53
CA PRO A 365 -2.76 -1.14 -6.81
C PRO A 365 -2.54 -1.24 -5.29
N TRP A 366 -2.74 -2.43 -4.69
CA TRP A 366 -2.44 -2.62 -3.27
C TRP A 366 -0.95 -2.42 -2.92
N TYR A 367 0.01 -2.59 -3.84
CA TYR A 367 1.42 -2.23 -3.60
C TYR A 367 1.64 -0.72 -3.50
N VAL A 368 0.85 0.09 -4.21
CA VAL A 368 0.93 1.55 -4.17
C VAL A 368 0.44 2.10 -2.80
N THR A 369 -0.32 1.32 -2.03
CA THR A 369 -0.74 1.71 -0.66
C THR A 369 0.44 1.91 0.29
N TRP A 370 1.55 1.19 0.07
CA TRP A 370 2.78 1.33 0.84
C TRP A 370 3.46 2.69 0.63
N LEU A 371 3.19 3.34 -0.51
CA LEU A 371 3.54 4.74 -0.74
C LEU A 371 2.48 5.69 -0.14
N ALA A 372 1.19 5.36 -0.32
CA ALA A 372 0.07 6.18 0.15
C ALA A 372 0.13 6.44 1.67
N VAL A 373 0.49 5.42 2.46
CA VAL A 373 0.60 5.53 3.92
C VAL A 373 1.71 6.49 4.37
N LEU A 374 2.64 6.87 3.49
CA LEU A 374 3.71 7.83 3.77
C LEU A 374 3.34 9.27 3.41
N LEU A 375 2.28 9.49 2.62
CA LEU A 375 1.81 10.82 2.21
C LEU A 375 1.42 11.75 3.36
N PRO A 376 0.88 11.26 4.50
CA PRO A 376 0.67 12.13 5.67
C PRO A 376 1.94 12.84 6.13
N PHE A 377 3.11 12.21 5.96
CA PHE A 377 4.40 12.76 6.36
C PHE A 377 5.10 13.52 5.23
N ILE A 378 4.98 13.00 4.00
CA ILE A 378 5.62 13.53 2.79
C ILE A 378 4.52 13.81 1.74
N PRO A 379 3.79 14.93 1.85
CA PRO A 379 2.64 15.23 0.99
C PRO A 379 3.08 15.74 -0.39
N ARG A 380 3.82 14.91 -1.12
CA ARG A 380 4.26 15.19 -2.50
C ARG A 380 3.14 14.96 -3.49
N TRP A 381 3.01 15.88 -4.45
CA TRP A 381 2.03 15.78 -5.51
C TRP A 381 2.30 14.60 -6.43
N SER A 382 3.56 14.23 -6.67
CA SER A 382 3.87 13.00 -7.40
C SER A 382 3.27 11.77 -6.71
N GLY A 383 3.40 11.66 -5.39
CA GLY A 383 2.84 10.55 -4.63
C GLY A 383 1.31 10.56 -4.59
N ILE A 384 0.71 11.73 -4.36
CA ILE A 384 -0.75 11.89 -4.40
C ILE A 384 -1.28 11.48 -5.79
N LEU A 385 -0.65 11.94 -6.87
CA LEU A 385 -1.04 11.59 -8.22
C LEU A 385 -0.94 10.08 -8.45
N TYR A 386 0.19 9.47 -8.10
CA TYR A 386 0.39 8.03 -8.30
C TYR A 386 -0.64 7.18 -7.55
N THR A 387 -0.87 7.47 -6.27
CA THR A 387 -1.87 6.78 -5.45
C THR A 387 -3.28 6.82 -6.05
N ASN A 388 -3.63 7.88 -6.79
CA ASN A 388 -4.94 8.01 -7.43
C ASN A 388 -4.97 7.45 -8.85
N LEU A 389 -3.87 7.50 -9.61
CA LEU A 389 -3.82 6.93 -10.96
C LEU A 389 -3.70 5.41 -10.97
N ALA A 390 -3.23 4.80 -9.87
CA ALA A 390 -3.21 3.34 -9.70
C ALA A 390 -4.59 2.67 -9.88
N CYS A 391 -5.69 3.43 -9.73
CA CYS A 391 -7.03 2.94 -10.01
C CYS A 391 -7.25 2.49 -11.46
N LEU A 392 -6.48 3.01 -12.42
CA LEU A 392 -6.65 2.70 -13.84
C LEU A 392 -6.28 1.26 -14.19
N THR A 393 -5.52 0.57 -13.33
CA THR A 393 -5.28 -0.88 -13.42
C THR A 393 -6.57 -1.70 -13.39
N ILE A 394 -7.68 -1.11 -12.91
CA ILE A 394 -9.00 -1.75 -12.90
C ILE A 394 -9.50 -2.12 -14.31
N PHE A 395 -9.02 -1.45 -15.38
CA PHE A 395 -9.39 -1.84 -16.75
C PHE A 395 -8.97 -3.26 -17.09
N THR A 396 -7.81 -3.72 -16.59
CA THR A 396 -7.37 -5.11 -16.76
C THR A 396 -8.30 -6.07 -16.02
N VAL A 397 -8.67 -5.74 -14.79
CA VAL A 397 -9.56 -6.57 -13.96
C VAL A 397 -10.96 -6.63 -14.56
N VAL A 398 -11.53 -5.51 -15.01
CA VAL A 398 -12.83 -5.46 -15.70
C VAL A 398 -12.81 -6.37 -16.93
N ASN A 399 -11.77 -6.28 -17.76
CA ASN A 399 -11.65 -7.11 -18.95
C ASN A 399 -11.52 -8.60 -18.61
N TYR A 400 -10.75 -8.92 -17.57
CA TYR A 400 -10.60 -10.29 -17.08
C TYR A 400 -11.93 -10.86 -16.56
N GLN A 401 -12.68 -10.10 -15.76
CA GLN A 401 -13.94 -10.61 -15.20
C GLN A 401 -15.07 -10.70 -16.22
N LEU A 402 -15.14 -9.78 -17.18
CA LEU A 402 -16.20 -9.80 -18.20
C LEU A 402 -15.92 -10.80 -19.33
N TYR A 403 -14.65 -11.00 -19.69
CA TYR A 403 -14.28 -11.74 -20.91
C TYR A 403 -13.29 -12.87 -20.69
N GLY A 404 -12.78 -13.07 -19.46
CA GLY A 404 -11.78 -14.09 -19.14
C GLY A 404 -10.37 -13.78 -19.66
N ILE A 405 -10.11 -12.56 -20.13
CA ILE A 405 -8.85 -12.19 -20.78
C ILE A 405 -8.07 -11.24 -19.87
N TRP A 406 -6.96 -11.73 -19.31
CA TRP A 406 -5.99 -10.87 -18.64
C TRP A 406 -5.15 -10.15 -19.70
N LYS A 407 -5.30 -8.81 -19.79
CA LYS A 407 -4.60 -7.99 -20.77
C LYS A 407 -4.13 -6.68 -20.15
N ASP A 408 -2.86 -6.38 -20.35
CA ASP A 408 -2.28 -5.09 -19.99
C ASP A 408 -2.54 -4.07 -21.09
N TYR A 409 -2.76 -2.82 -20.67
CA TYR A 409 -3.10 -1.72 -21.57
C TYR A 409 -1.95 -0.70 -21.57
N PRO A 410 -1.16 -0.59 -22.65
CA PRO A 410 -0.05 0.38 -22.72
C PRO A 410 -0.49 1.83 -22.49
N VAL A 411 -1.71 2.18 -22.90
CA VAL A 411 -2.28 3.51 -22.64
C VAL A 411 -2.49 3.79 -21.15
N VAL A 412 -2.87 2.77 -20.36
CA VAL A 412 -3.01 2.90 -18.90
C VAL A 412 -1.66 3.17 -18.27
N LEU A 413 -0.64 2.39 -18.64
CA LEU A 413 0.75 2.60 -18.22
C LEU A 413 1.25 4.02 -18.53
N ILE A 414 0.98 4.54 -19.74
CA ILE A 414 1.41 5.89 -20.13
C ILE A 414 0.69 6.95 -19.28
N ILE A 415 -0.63 6.85 -19.13
CA ILE A 415 -1.42 7.82 -18.36
C ILE A 415 -1.01 7.81 -16.88
N GLU A 416 -0.72 6.64 -16.32
CA GLU A 416 -0.32 6.50 -14.91
C GLU A 416 1.09 7.04 -14.66
N TYR A 417 2.07 6.67 -15.48
CA TYR A 417 3.49 6.89 -15.17
C TYR A 417 4.11 8.13 -15.82
N VAL A 418 3.68 8.57 -17.01
CA VAL A 418 4.30 9.73 -17.66
C VAL A 418 4.04 11.04 -16.90
N PRO A 419 2.79 11.40 -16.55
CA PRO A 419 2.52 12.59 -15.74
C PRO A 419 3.19 12.50 -14.36
N LEU A 420 3.22 11.30 -13.78
CA LEU A 420 3.89 11.02 -12.51
C LEU A 420 5.38 11.34 -12.56
N ILE A 421 6.10 10.81 -13.55
CA ILE A 421 7.54 10.99 -13.70
C ILE A 421 7.87 12.47 -13.96
N ILE A 422 7.12 13.13 -14.84
CA ILE A 422 7.29 14.57 -15.12
C ILE A 422 7.13 15.37 -13.82
N LEU A 423 6.06 15.12 -13.07
CA LEU A 423 5.78 15.82 -11.81
C LEU A 423 6.83 15.54 -10.75
N PHE A 424 7.29 14.30 -10.62
CA PHE A 424 8.35 13.92 -9.70
C PHE A 424 9.66 14.66 -10.00
N PHE A 425 10.09 14.70 -11.27
CA PHE A 425 11.29 15.44 -11.65
C PHE A 425 11.13 16.94 -11.45
N TYR A 426 9.95 17.50 -11.78
CA TYR A 426 9.64 18.90 -11.48
C TYR A 426 9.80 19.21 -9.98
N GLU A 427 9.22 18.40 -9.09
CA GLU A 427 9.35 18.57 -7.64
C GLU A 427 10.82 18.48 -7.17
N LEU A 428 11.60 17.54 -7.74
CA LEU A 428 13.01 17.39 -7.41
C LEU A 428 13.85 18.63 -7.81
N PHE A 429 13.61 19.19 -8.99
CA PHE A 429 14.36 20.35 -9.49
C PHE A 429 13.91 21.66 -8.84
N SER A 430 12.61 21.86 -8.65
CA SER A 430 12.08 23.05 -7.98
C SER A 430 12.56 23.17 -6.53
N ALA A 431 12.66 22.04 -5.80
CA ALA A 431 13.16 22.04 -4.43
C ALA A 431 14.63 22.48 -4.31
N LYS A 432 15.44 22.27 -5.35
CA LYS A 432 16.87 22.65 -5.38
C LYS A 432 17.04 24.16 -5.56
N ASN A 433 16.15 24.81 -6.30
CA ASN A 433 16.24 26.24 -6.58
C ASN A 433 15.85 27.10 -5.36
N SER A 434 14.87 26.66 -4.55
CA SER A 434 14.47 27.36 -3.33
C SER A 434 15.59 27.48 -2.28
N THR A 435 16.45 26.45 -2.18
CA THR A 435 17.61 26.45 -1.27
C THR A 435 18.78 27.31 -1.75
N VAL A 436 18.88 27.60 -3.05
CA VAL A 436 19.95 28.46 -3.60
C VAL A 436 19.61 29.94 -3.38
N VAL A 437 18.34 30.33 -3.55
CA VAL A 437 17.89 31.72 -3.34
C VAL A 437 18.03 32.16 -1.87
N GLN A 438 17.74 31.27 -0.91
CA GLN A 438 17.93 31.59 0.53
C GLN A 438 19.41 31.76 0.94
N ASN A 439 20.36 31.16 0.21
CA ASN A 439 21.79 31.29 0.51
C ASN A 439 22.43 32.48 -0.23
N SER A 440 21.78 33.05 -1.25
CA SER A 440 22.25 34.27 -1.93
C SER A 440 21.72 35.56 -1.30
N GLU A 441 20.64 35.50 -0.51
CA GLU A 441 20.11 36.66 0.23
C GLU A 441 20.71 36.79 1.65
N THR A 442 21.53 35.84 2.07
CA THR A 442 22.22 35.83 3.37
C THR A 442 23.76 35.95 3.25
N GLY A 443 24.26 36.22 2.03
CA GLY A 443 25.68 36.39 1.71
C GLY A 443 26.12 37.84 1.65
#